data_AF-A0A2J0LSN3-F1
#
_entry.id   AF-A0A2J0LSN3-F1
#
_cell.length_a   1.000
_cell.length_b   1.000
_cell.length_c   1.000
_cell.angle_alpha   90.00
_cell.angle_beta   90.00
_cell.angle_gamma   90.00
#
_symmetry.space_group_name_H-M   'P 1'
#
loop_
_entity.id
_entity.type
_entity.pdbx_description
1 polymer ?
#
loop_
_entity_poly.entity_id
_entity_poly.type
_entity_poly.pdbx_seq_one_letter_code
_entity_poly.pdbx_strand_id
1 'polypeptide(L)'
;MKIKELIKSDARKKVVHFFNANPSSIDTLKGITTWTGLDSASAIKALEELVKAGILIPHRVSSTVGYAYAPPKKIARDIKKYFQAHSQKV
;
A
#
# COMPACT_ATOMS: atom_id res chain seq x y z
N MET A 1 11.72 -4.35 -5.45
CA MET A 1 10.46 -4.77 -6.10
C MET A 1 10.16 -3.88 -7.29
N LYS A 2 9.71 -4.44 -8.42
CA LYS A 2 9.26 -3.67 -9.61
C LYS A 2 7.73 -3.47 -9.59
N ILE A 3 7.22 -2.46 -10.30
CA ILE A 3 5.76 -2.19 -10.35
C ILE A 3 4.94 -3.40 -10.81
N LYS A 4 5.42 -4.18 -11.79
CA LYS A 4 4.75 -5.39 -12.28
C LYS A 4 4.53 -6.44 -11.18
N GLU A 5 5.48 -6.55 -10.26
CA GLU A 5 5.39 -7.49 -9.13
C GLU A 5 4.41 -6.99 -8.06
N LEU A 6 4.42 -5.68 -7.84
CA LEU A 6 3.55 -5.00 -6.89
C LEU A 6 2.09 -5.23 -7.26
N ILE A 7 1.71 -4.97 -8.51
CA ILE A 7 0.33 -5.06 -9.00
C ILE A 7 -0.16 -6.49 -9.25
N LYS A 8 0.73 -7.50 -9.20
CA LYS A 8 0.37 -8.91 -9.43
C LYS A 8 -0.54 -9.46 -8.33
N SER A 9 -0.45 -8.91 -7.12
CA SER A 9 -1.36 -9.23 -6.01
C SER A 9 -2.44 -8.17 -5.93
N ASP A 10 -3.71 -8.59 -5.95
CA ASP A 10 -4.84 -7.69 -5.79
C ASP A 10 -4.78 -6.96 -4.43
N ALA A 11 -4.43 -7.67 -3.36
CA ALA A 11 -4.27 -7.09 -2.03
C ALA A 11 -3.20 -5.99 -2.01
N ARG A 12 -2.01 -6.25 -2.56
CA ARG A 12 -0.96 -5.21 -2.66
C ARG A 12 -1.39 -4.04 -3.53
N LYS A 13 -2.05 -4.32 -4.66
CA LYS A 13 -2.56 -3.28 -5.57
C LYS A 13 -3.53 -2.35 -4.83
N LYS A 14 -4.50 -2.91 -4.10
CA LYS A 14 -5.48 -2.14 -3.30
C LYS A 14 -4.83 -1.31 -2.21
N VAL A 15 -3.93 -1.90 -1.42
CA VAL A 15 -3.22 -1.17 -0.36
C VAL A 15 -2.38 -0.03 -0.93
N VAL A 16 -1.63 -0.27 -2.01
CA VAL A 16 -0.82 0.79 -2.64
C VAL A 16 -1.69 1.83 -3.31
N HIS A 17 -2.84 1.46 -3.88
CA HIS A 17 -3.79 2.43 -4.44
C HIS A 17 -4.31 3.37 -3.35
N PHE A 18 -4.74 2.82 -2.22
CA PHE A 18 -5.19 3.58 -1.04
C PHE A 18 -4.15 4.61 -0.60
N PHE A 19 -2.90 4.19 -0.39
CA PHE A 19 -1.84 5.09 0.04
C PHE A 19 -1.38 6.08 -1.04
N ASN A 20 -1.38 5.68 -2.31
CA ASN A 20 -1.04 6.60 -3.41
C ASN A 20 -2.11 7.68 -3.59
N ALA A 21 -3.39 7.36 -3.35
CA ALA A 21 -4.47 8.34 -3.33
C ALA A 21 -4.37 9.29 -2.11
N ASN A 22 -3.78 8.81 -1.00
CA ASN A 22 -3.65 9.53 0.26
C ASN A 22 -2.19 9.54 0.76
N PRO A 23 -1.25 10.20 0.06
CA PRO A 23 0.20 10.02 0.27
C PRO A 23 0.71 10.50 1.62
N SER A 24 0.00 11.39 2.31
CA SER A 24 0.33 11.85 3.66
C SER A 24 -0.33 11.03 4.77
N SER A 25 -1.09 9.98 4.41
CA SER A 25 -1.78 9.15 5.39
C SER A 25 -0.80 8.23 6.14
N ILE A 26 -1.04 8.11 7.44
CA ILE A 26 -0.51 7.04 8.28
C ILE A 26 -1.73 6.28 8.79
N ASP A 27 -1.88 5.03 8.39
CA ASP A 27 -3.08 4.27 8.72
C ASP A 27 -2.75 2.90 9.33
N THR A 28 -3.68 2.40 10.14
CA THR A 28 -3.59 1.12 10.83
C THR A 28 -4.12 -0.01 9.95
N LEU A 29 -3.80 -1.26 10.31
CA LEU A 29 -4.41 -2.43 9.65
C LEU A 29 -5.93 -2.32 9.55
N LYS A 30 -6.60 -1.88 10.64
CA LYS A 30 -8.06 -1.75 10.69
C LYS A 30 -8.59 -0.70 9.71
N GLY A 31 -7.95 0.46 9.62
CA GLY A 31 -8.39 1.50 8.67
C GLY A 31 -8.16 1.05 7.22
N ILE A 32 -7.04 0.39 6.97
CA ILE A 32 -6.70 -0.15 5.65
C ILE A 32 -7.70 -1.24 5.22
N THR A 33 -8.03 -2.21 6.08
CA THR A 33 -9.04 -3.23 5.74
C THR A 33 -10.42 -2.63 5.51
N THR A 34 -10.80 -1.62 6.30
CA THR A 34 -12.06 -0.89 6.13
C THR A 34 -12.16 -0.22 4.76
N TRP A 35 -11.09 0.47 4.32
CA TRP A 35 -11.07 1.17 3.03
C TRP A 35 -10.89 0.26 1.82
N THR A 36 -10.09 -0.79 1.96
CA THR A 36 -9.75 -1.67 0.84
C THR A 36 -10.71 -2.85 0.66
N GLY A 37 -11.55 -3.13 1.67
CA GLY A 37 -12.41 -4.31 1.71
C GLY A 37 -11.64 -5.64 1.82
N LEU A 38 -10.34 -5.58 2.12
CA LEU A 38 -9.52 -6.78 2.30
C LEU A 38 -9.82 -7.43 3.65
N ASP A 39 -9.76 -8.77 3.68
CA ASP A 39 -9.70 -9.49 4.94
C ASP A 39 -8.36 -9.22 5.66
N SER A 40 -8.36 -9.39 6.97
CA SER A 40 -7.19 -9.10 7.80
C SER A 40 -5.95 -9.91 7.40
N ALA A 41 -6.08 -11.18 7.01
CA ALA A 41 -4.94 -12.01 6.68
C ALA A 41 -4.26 -11.56 5.37
N SER A 42 -5.06 -11.28 4.34
CA SER A 42 -4.59 -10.72 3.07
C SER A 42 -3.95 -9.35 3.25
N ALA A 43 -4.57 -8.48 4.06
CA ALA A 43 -4.04 -7.15 4.36
C ALA A 43 -2.71 -7.23 5.13
N ILE A 44 -2.61 -8.05 6.17
CA ILE A 44 -1.36 -8.27 6.92
C ILE A 44 -0.25 -8.71 5.98
N LYS A 45 -0.48 -9.74 5.17
CA LYS A 45 0.52 -10.24 4.22
C LYS A 45 0.96 -9.16 3.23
N ALA A 46 0.02 -8.41 2.67
CA ALA A 46 0.34 -7.32 1.75
C ALA A 46 1.15 -6.22 2.42
N LEU A 47 0.81 -5.83 3.65
CA LEU A 47 1.53 -4.82 4.42
C LEU A 47 2.96 -5.27 4.73
N GLU A 48 3.14 -6.51 5.17
CA GLU A 48 4.48 -7.07 5.43
C GLU A 48 5.36 -7.09 4.18
N GLU A 49 4.80 -7.50 3.05
CA GLU A 49 5.52 -7.52 1.76
C GLU A 49 5.88 -6.10 1.30
N LEU A 50 4.97 -5.13 1.45
CA LEU A 50 5.20 -3.74 1.08
C LEU A 50 6.21 -3.06 2.02
N VAL A 51 6.22 -3.40 3.31
CA VAL A 51 7.25 -2.97 4.27
C VAL A 51 8.60 -3.56 3.89
N LYS A 52 8.68 -4.87 3.62
CA LYS A 52 9.92 -5.54 3.16
C LYS A 52 10.45 -4.94 1.86
N ALA A 53 9.55 -4.49 0.98
CA ALA A 53 9.89 -3.82 -0.27
C ALA A 53 10.28 -2.34 -0.11
N GLY A 54 10.23 -1.79 1.11
CA GLY A 54 10.53 -0.39 1.42
C GLY A 54 9.50 0.61 0.88
N ILE A 55 8.27 0.15 0.59
CA ILE A 55 7.19 1.00 0.08
C ILE A 55 6.40 1.63 1.23
N LEU A 56 6.26 0.88 2.33
CA LEU A 56 5.63 1.33 3.55
C LEU A 56 6.64 1.35 4.69
N ILE A 57 6.48 2.31 5.60
CA ILE A 57 7.24 2.39 6.85
C ILE A 57 6.28 2.08 7.99
N PRO A 58 6.54 1.03 8.81
CA PRO A 58 5.74 0.73 9.97
C PRO A 58 6.16 1.64 11.14
N HIS A 59 5.20 2.35 11.71
CA HIS A 59 5.31 3.10 12.95
C HIS A 59 4.60 2.32 14.07
N ARG A 60 5.39 1.76 14.99
CA ARG A 60 4.86 1.03 16.14
C ARG A 60 4.62 2.01 17.28
N VAL A 61 3.41 2.05 17.78
CA VAL A 61 3.02 2.86 18.96
C VAL A 61 2.23 1.97 19.89
N SER A 62 2.76 1.76 21.10
CA SER A 62 2.21 0.89 22.15
C SER A 62 1.64 -0.43 21.63
N SER A 63 0.34 -0.50 21.37
CA SER A 63 -0.42 -1.70 20.97
C SER A 63 -0.82 -1.74 19.50
N THR A 64 -0.45 -0.73 18.70
CA THR A 64 -0.89 -0.58 17.30
C THR A 64 0.28 -0.29 16.37
N VAL A 65 0.16 -0.74 15.12
CA VAL A 65 1.08 -0.40 14.03
C VAL A 65 0.34 0.47 13.03
N GLY A 66 0.85 1.69 12.85
CA GLY A 66 0.50 2.56 11.72
C GLY A 66 1.49 2.33 10.57
N TYR A 67 1.04 2.50 9.34
CA TYR A 67 1.83 2.34 8.14
C TYR A 67 1.81 3.66 7.36
N ALA A 68 3.00 4.21 7.11
CA ALA A 68 3.17 5.43 6.32
C ALA A 68 3.63 5.10 4.90
N TYR A 69 3.18 5.89 3.93
CA TYR A 69 3.60 5.74 2.54
C TYR A 69 4.92 6.44 2.25
N ALA A 70 5.97 5.67 1.93
CA ALA A 70 7.29 6.23 1.63
C ALA A 70 8.03 5.42 0.54
N PRO A 71 7.43 5.23 -0.66
CA PRO A 71 8.08 4.51 -1.73
C PRO A 71 9.35 5.22 -2.21
N PRO A 72 10.39 4.48 -2.63
CA PRO A 72 11.53 5.05 -3.32
C PRO A 72 11.09 5.86 -4.55
N LYS A 73 11.74 7.00 -4.81
CA LYS A 73 11.35 7.98 -5.86
C LYS A 73 11.05 7.34 -7.23
N LYS A 74 11.84 6.34 -7.63
CA LYS A 74 11.63 5.60 -8.89
C LYS A 74 10.32 4.80 -8.86
N ILE A 75 10.09 4.04 -7.79
CA ILE A 75 8.88 3.24 -7.59
C ILE A 75 7.64 4.14 -7.48
N ALA A 76 7.73 5.24 -6.74
CA ALA A 76 6.65 6.23 -6.61
C ALA A 76 6.17 6.75 -7.98
N ARG A 77 7.13 7.07 -8.85
CA ARG A 77 6.84 7.51 -10.23
C ARG A 77 6.13 6.42 -11.03
N ASP A 78 6.59 5.19 -10.92
CA ASP A 78 6.01 4.05 -11.64
C ASP A 78 4.59 3.73 -11.14
N ILE A 79 4.36 3.79 -9.83
CA ILE A 79 3.04 3.64 -9.21
C ILE A 79 2.08 4.73 -9.70
N LYS A 80 2.51 5.99 -9.65
CA LYS A 80 1.68 7.12 -10.11
C LYS A 80 1.28 6.97 -11.58
N LYS A 81 2.25 6.66 -12.45
CA LYS A 81 1.98 6.42 -13.89
C LYS A 81 1.01 5.28 -14.11
N TYR A 82 1.20 4.17 -13.37
CA TYR A 82 0.32 3.01 -13.48
C TYR A 82 -1.13 3.37 -13.15
N PHE A 83 -1.38 4.00 -11.99
CA PHE A 83 -2.75 4.34 -11.59
C PHE A 83 -3.37 5.46 -12.43
N GLN A 84 -2.58 6.44 -12.91
CA GLN A 84 -3.09 7.44 -13.88
C GLN A 84 -3.54 6.80 -15.20
N ALA A 85 -2.77 5.84 -15.73
CA ALA A 85 -3.12 5.15 -16.96
C ALA A 85 -4.32 4.19 -16.82
N HIS A 86 -4.70 3.82 -15.60
CA HIS A 86 -5.76 2.84 -15.32
C HIS A 86 -6.91 3.40 -14.48
N SER A 87 -7.03 4.74 -14.39
CA SER A 87 -7.97 5.45 -13.50
C SER A 87 -9.46 5.31 -13.87
N GLN A 88 -9.81 4.43 -14.82
CA GLN A 88 -11.20 4.09 -15.18
C GLN A 88 -11.61 2.66 -14.78
N LYS A 89 -10.75 1.85 -14.14
CA LYS A 89 -11.03 0.44 -13.81
C LYS A 89 -10.39 -0.02 -12.48
N VAL A 90 -10.65 0.67 -11.38
CA VAL A 90 -10.31 0.18 -10.03
C VAL A 90 -11.56 0.21 -9.16
#